data_AF-A0A4Q4USB6-F1
#
_entry.id   AF-A0A4Q4USB6-F1
#
_cell.length_a   1.000
_cell.length_b   1.000
_cell.length_c   1.000
_cell.angle_alpha   90.00
_cell.angle_beta   90.00
_cell.angle_gamma   90.00
#
_symmetry.space_group_name_H-M   'P 1'
#
loop_
_entity.id
_entity.type
_entity.pdbx_description
1 polymer ?
#
loop_
_entity_poly.entity_id
_entity_poly.type
_entity_poly.pdbx_seq_one_letter_code
_entity_poly.pdbx_strand_id
1 'polypeptide(L)'
;MLRSLRHFFRFVDLDSTFVAHGFYKKIGAAFVLNNKDPAYTDFGGAGGANACSWNVIRFEADDLISRHAGKSGAQIFDGVKISAIEFAPHEGPSTADDKTQDPGRHKSATWTRKEEGTSGVIKFDYIVDASGRMGIMSTKYLENRHFNQGLKNAASWGYWQGAGRYGARTPQEGVPYFEALSDGSGWTWFIPLHDGTTSAGVVINQDIATP
;
A
#
# COMPACT_ATOMS: atom_id res chain seq x y z
N MET A 1 -7.76 3.80 2.95
CA MET A 1 -6.80 4.88 2.64
C MET A 1 -6.97 6.05 3.64
N LEU A 2 -6.10 7.06 3.61
CA LEU A 2 -6.18 8.26 4.46
C LEU A 2 -6.71 9.46 3.66
N ARG A 3 -7.19 10.49 4.37
CA ARG A 3 -7.70 11.71 3.76
C ARG A 3 -6.65 12.44 2.90
N SER A 4 -5.39 12.42 3.30
CA SER A 4 -4.28 13.07 2.58
C SER A 4 -4.18 12.64 1.12
N LEU A 5 -4.50 11.37 0.81
CA LEU A 5 -4.46 10.83 -0.54
C LEU A 5 -5.28 11.63 -1.55
N ARG A 6 -6.43 12.15 -1.10
CA ARG A 6 -7.36 12.86 -1.96
C ARG A 6 -6.74 14.13 -2.57
N HIS A 7 -5.82 14.77 -1.86
CA HIS A 7 -5.09 15.93 -2.37
C HIS A 7 -4.18 15.55 -3.54
N PHE A 8 -3.47 14.42 -3.45
CA PHE A 8 -2.65 13.91 -4.55
C PHE A 8 -3.50 13.52 -5.76
N PHE A 9 -4.65 12.87 -5.54
CA PHE A 9 -5.55 12.53 -6.64
C PHE A 9 -6.12 13.75 -7.36
N ARG A 10 -6.38 14.84 -6.66
CA ARG A 10 -6.77 16.11 -7.31
C ARG A 10 -5.61 16.73 -8.08
N PHE A 11 -4.41 16.67 -7.54
CA PHE A 11 -3.21 17.20 -8.20
C PHE A 11 -2.92 16.50 -9.54
N VAL A 12 -3.26 15.21 -9.65
CA VAL A 12 -3.08 14.44 -10.90
C VAL A 12 -4.40 14.20 -11.66
N ASP A 13 -5.48 14.93 -11.35
CA ASP A 13 -6.78 14.82 -12.01
C ASP A 13 -7.45 13.42 -11.99
N LEU A 14 -7.22 12.65 -10.93
CA LEU A 14 -7.78 11.30 -10.71
C LEU A 14 -8.97 11.27 -9.74
N ASP A 15 -9.22 12.33 -8.96
CA ASP A 15 -10.26 12.35 -7.90
C ASP A 15 -11.65 11.99 -8.42
N SER A 16 -12.05 12.56 -9.56
CA SER A 16 -13.37 12.35 -10.17
C SER A 16 -13.59 10.89 -10.58
N THR A 17 -12.56 10.21 -11.08
CA THR A 17 -12.59 8.78 -11.42
C THR A 17 -12.87 7.92 -10.19
N PHE A 18 -12.22 8.21 -9.05
CA PHE A 18 -12.45 7.49 -7.80
C PHE A 18 -13.83 7.77 -7.20
N VAL A 19 -14.32 9.00 -7.33
CA VAL A 19 -15.69 9.35 -6.94
C VAL A 19 -16.70 8.60 -7.79
N ALA A 20 -16.51 8.56 -9.11
CA ALA A 20 -17.40 7.90 -10.06
C ALA A 20 -17.40 6.37 -9.91
N HIS A 21 -16.25 5.76 -9.60
CA HIS A 21 -16.16 4.31 -9.34
C HIS A 21 -17.01 3.88 -8.13
N GLY A 22 -17.21 4.78 -7.15
CA GLY A 22 -18.09 4.49 -6.02
C GLY A 22 -17.47 3.57 -4.98
N PHE A 23 -16.15 3.67 -4.75
CA PHE A 23 -15.51 3.00 -3.61
C PHE A 23 -16.17 3.38 -2.28
N TYR A 24 -16.00 2.54 -1.26
CA TYR A 24 -16.67 2.70 0.02
C TYR A 24 -16.18 3.98 0.72
N LYS A 25 -17.08 4.94 0.91
CA LYS A 25 -16.74 6.25 1.49
C LYS A 25 -16.29 6.08 2.94
N LYS A 26 -15.03 6.45 3.21
CA LYS A 26 -14.44 6.44 4.55
C LYS A 26 -14.47 7.84 5.14
N ILE A 27 -15.34 8.05 6.13
CA ILE A 27 -15.49 9.33 6.84
C ILE A 27 -14.66 9.41 8.13
N GLY A 28 -14.02 8.32 8.53
CA GLY A 28 -13.23 8.25 9.75
C GLY A 28 -12.64 6.87 9.99
N ALA A 29 -12.23 6.61 11.23
CA ALA A 29 -11.84 5.29 11.70
C ALA A 29 -12.07 5.18 13.21
N ALA A 30 -12.49 4.02 13.67
CA ALA A 30 -12.70 3.71 15.08
C ALA A 30 -11.60 2.77 15.59
N PHE A 31 -11.15 3.00 16.82
CA PHE A 31 -10.05 2.28 17.46
C PHE A 31 -10.42 1.90 18.88
N VAL A 32 -10.22 0.65 19.26
CA VAL A 32 -10.22 0.21 20.66
C VAL A 32 -8.81 -0.23 20.99
N LEU A 33 -8.13 0.55 21.84
CA LEU A 33 -6.75 0.32 22.22
C LEU A 33 -6.73 -0.22 23.65
N ASN A 34 -6.46 -1.51 23.80
CA ASN A 34 -6.52 -2.26 25.06
C ASN A 34 -7.92 -2.13 25.71
N ASN A 35 -7.99 -2.12 27.05
CA ASN A 35 -9.24 -1.99 27.80
C ASN A 35 -9.73 -0.53 27.93
N LYS A 36 -9.52 0.30 26.90
CA LYS A 36 -9.98 1.70 26.89
C LYS A 36 -11.24 1.86 26.05
N ASP A 37 -11.96 2.94 26.32
CA ASP A 37 -13.12 3.33 25.52
C ASP A 37 -12.74 3.52 24.04
N PRO A 38 -13.68 3.24 23.11
CA PRO A 38 -13.44 3.45 21.69
C PRO A 38 -13.07 4.90 21.36
N ALA A 39 -11.95 5.07 20.68
CA ALA A 39 -11.53 6.33 20.08
C ALA A 39 -12.02 6.43 18.63
N TYR A 40 -12.42 7.63 18.21
CA TYR A 40 -12.89 7.88 16.85
C TYR A 40 -12.13 9.05 16.21
N THR A 41 -11.58 8.81 15.02
CA THR A 41 -11.04 9.88 14.18
C THR A 41 -12.11 10.31 13.19
N ASP A 42 -12.67 11.50 13.38
CA ASP A 42 -13.63 12.12 12.47
C ASP A 42 -12.92 12.95 11.38
N PHE A 43 -13.00 12.51 10.12
CA PHE A 43 -12.44 13.31 9.02
C PHE A 43 -13.28 14.54 8.70
N GLY A 44 -14.60 14.47 8.91
CA GLY A 44 -15.55 15.54 8.61
C GLY A 44 -15.38 16.73 9.54
N GLY A 45 -15.28 16.50 10.85
CA GLY A 45 -15.09 17.55 11.86
C GLY A 45 -13.87 18.44 11.59
N ALA A 46 -12.77 17.88 11.07
CA ALA A 46 -11.54 18.60 10.77
C ALA A 46 -11.41 19.08 9.31
N GLY A 47 -12.42 18.94 8.45
CA GLY A 47 -12.27 19.31 7.03
C GLY A 47 -13.52 19.59 6.22
N GLY A 48 -14.68 19.68 6.87
CA GLY A 48 -15.95 19.97 6.21
C GLY A 48 -16.52 18.79 5.43
N ALA A 49 -17.64 19.03 4.74
CA ALA A 49 -18.49 18.00 4.15
C ALA A 49 -17.81 17.08 3.12
N ASN A 50 -16.69 17.52 2.53
CA ASN A 50 -15.94 16.77 1.52
C ASN A 50 -14.70 16.06 2.07
N ALA A 51 -14.47 16.13 3.39
CA ALA A 51 -13.34 15.48 4.03
C ALA A 51 -13.62 13.99 4.24
N CYS A 52 -13.30 13.20 3.22
CA CYS A 52 -13.35 11.75 3.26
C CYS A 52 -12.17 11.14 2.51
N SER A 53 -12.01 9.84 2.68
CA SER A 53 -11.18 8.97 1.86
C SER A 53 -12.03 7.77 1.42
N TRP A 54 -11.39 6.68 1.01
CA TRP A 54 -12.06 5.45 0.62
C TRP A 54 -11.43 4.21 1.26
N ASN A 55 -12.28 3.21 1.52
CA ASN A 55 -11.85 1.82 1.57
C ASN A 55 -12.00 1.25 0.15
N VAL A 56 -10.97 0.56 -0.32
CA VAL A 56 -10.87 0.16 -1.72
C VAL A 56 -10.56 -1.31 -1.83
N ILE A 57 -11.11 -1.92 -2.87
CA ILE A 57 -10.58 -3.17 -3.40
C ILE A 57 -9.31 -2.79 -4.17
N ARG A 58 -8.17 -3.32 -3.71
CA ARG A 58 -6.86 -2.84 -4.16
C ARG A 58 -6.59 -3.08 -5.64
N PHE A 59 -7.01 -4.22 -6.19
CA PHE A 59 -6.76 -4.47 -7.61
C PHE A 59 -7.50 -3.48 -8.52
N GLU A 60 -8.71 -3.07 -8.16
CA GLU A 60 -9.48 -2.08 -8.91
C GLU A 60 -8.88 -0.68 -8.77
N ALA A 61 -8.58 -0.27 -7.53
CA ALA A 61 -7.97 1.05 -7.30
C ALA A 61 -6.60 1.18 -7.96
N ASP A 62 -5.77 0.14 -7.88
CA ASP A 62 -4.43 0.12 -8.48
C ASP A 62 -4.52 0.10 -10.02
N ASP A 63 -5.47 -0.64 -10.63
CA ASP A 63 -5.70 -0.59 -12.08
C ASP A 63 -6.17 0.79 -12.51
N LEU A 64 -7.14 1.41 -11.82
CA LEU A 64 -7.57 2.78 -12.14
C LEU A 64 -6.41 3.77 -12.11
N ILE A 65 -5.53 3.69 -11.11
CA ILE A 65 -4.34 4.53 -11.01
C ILE A 65 -3.39 4.27 -12.20
N SER A 66 -3.12 2.99 -12.51
CA SER A 66 -2.23 2.59 -13.60
C SER A 66 -2.74 3.04 -14.98
N ARG A 67 -4.03 2.80 -15.26
CA ARG A 67 -4.69 3.23 -16.50
C ARG A 67 -4.72 4.74 -16.62
N HIS A 68 -4.89 5.46 -15.52
CA HIS A 68 -4.81 6.92 -15.51
C HIS A 68 -3.41 7.42 -15.87
N ALA A 69 -2.36 6.82 -15.32
CA ALA A 69 -0.99 7.14 -15.73
C ALA A 69 -0.79 6.95 -17.24
N GLY A 70 -1.33 5.86 -17.80
CA GLY A 70 -1.34 5.60 -19.24
C GLY A 70 -2.04 6.70 -20.05
N LYS A 71 -3.26 7.08 -19.64
CA LYS A 71 -4.02 8.20 -20.26
C LYS A 71 -3.28 9.53 -20.16
N SER A 72 -2.51 9.73 -19.10
CA SER A 72 -1.66 10.91 -18.89
C SER A 72 -0.33 10.86 -19.66
N GLY A 73 -0.10 9.82 -20.48
CA GLY A 73 1.04 9.72 -21.39
C GLY A 73 2.17 8.79 -20.93
N ALA A 74 2.05 8.14 -19.78
CA ALA A 74 3.02 7.12 -19.38
C ALA A 74 2.90 5.86 -20.23
N GLN A 75 4.03 5.26 -20.60
CA GLN A 75 4.02 3.91 -21.17
C GLN A 75 3.86 2.90 -20.03
N ILE A 76 2.81 2.07 -20.10
CA ILE A 76 2.51 1.05 -19.10
C ILE A 76 2.68 -0.34 -19.71
N PHE A 77 3.34 -1.23 -18.97
CA PHE A 77 3.66 -2.59 -19.42
C PHE A 77 3.24 -3.61 -18.37
N ASP A 78 2.05 -4.19 -18.54
CA ASP A 78 1.55 -5.28 -17.68
C ASP A 78 2.18 -6.63 -18.07
N GLY A 79 2.35 -7.50 -17.07
CA GLY A 79 2.96 -8.83 -17.25
C GLY A 79 4.47 -8.80 -17.52
N VAL A 80 5.12 -7.64 -17.39
CA VAL A 80 6.55 -7.46 -17.61
C VAL A 80 7.27 -7.33 -16.27
N LYS A 81 8.22 -8.24 -16.01
CA LYS A 81 9.01 -8.26 -14.77
C LYS A 81 10.42 -7.75 -15.04
N ILE A 82 10.88 -6.79 -14.24
CA ILE A 82 12.31 -6.45 -14.17
C ILE A 82 13.06 -7.55 -13.40
N SER A 83 14.06 -8.16 -14.04
CA SER A 83 14.85 -9.27 -13.47
C SER A 83 16.25 -8.83 -13.04
N ALA A 84 16.83 -7.86 -13.74
CA ALA A 84 18.11 -7.27 -13.41
C ALA A 84 18.18 -5.79 -13.79
N ILE A 85 18.99 -5.04 -13.05
CA ILE A 85 19.38 -3.66 -13.34
C ILE A 85 20.90 -3.69 -13.57
N GLU A 86 21.33 -3.04 -14.64
CA GLU A 86 22.72 -2.89 -15.02
C GLU A 86 23.21 -1.50 -14.62
N PHE A 87 24.45 -1.46 -14.16
CA PHE A 87 25.09 -0.26 -13.64
C PHE A 87 26.39 0.01 -14.37
N ALA A 88 26.72 1.30 -14.51
CA ALA A 88 28.03 1.75 -14.92
C ALA A 88 28.78 2.28 -13.68
N PRO A 89 30.13 2.16 -13.67
CA PRO A 89 30.93 2.91 -12.73
C PRO A 89 30.59 4.41 -12.78
N HIS A 90 30.66 5.08 -11.64
CA HIS A 90 30.52 6.54 -11.58
C HIS A 90 31.76 7.13 -10.90
N GLU A 91 32.09 8.35 -11.30
CA GLU A 91 33.16 9.13 -10.69
C GLU A 91 32.56 9.93 -9.53
N GLY A 92 32.59 9.34 -8.34
CA GLY A 92 32.13 9.95 -7.10
C GLY A 92 32.55 9.10 -5.90
N PRO A 93 32.58 9.67 -4.69
CA PRO A 93 32.77 8.87 -3.49
C PRO A 93 31.65 7.83 -3.41
N SER A 94 32.03 6.58 -3.10
CA SER A 94 31.06 5.53 -2.80
C SER A 94 30.18 5.96 -1.64
N THR A 95 28.88 5.69 -1.77
CA THR A 95 27.89 5.88 -0.71
C THR A 95 27.73 4.65 0.19
N ALA A 96 28.46 3.57 -0.11
CA ALA A 96 28.44 2.33 0.67
C ALA A 96 29.23 2.42 1.97
N ASP A 97 28.79 1.65 2.96
CA ASP A 97 29.49 1.33 4.21
C ASP A 97 29.79 -0.18 4.30
N ASP A 98 30.27 -0.66 5.46
CA ASP A 98 30.61 -2.07 5.69
C ASP A 98 29.46 -3.07 5.45
N LYS A 99 28.22 -2.61 5.32
CA LYS A 99 27.01 -3.44 5.24
C LYS A 99 26.15 -3.16 4.01
N THR A 100 26.55 -2.20 3.18
CA THR A 100 25.76 -1.74 2.03
C THR A 100 26.61 -1.75 0.76
N GLN A 101 25.96 -1.58 -0.37
CA GLN A 101 26.60 -1.63 -1.68
C GLN A 101 26.36 -0.33 -2.44
N ASP A 102 27.36 0.09 -3.21
CA ASP A 102 27.22 1.15 -4.20
C ASP A 102 27.42 0.54 -5.59
N PRO A 103 26.34 0.11 -6.26
CA PRO A 103 26.42 -0.52 -7.57
C PRO A 103 26.78 0.49 -8.67
N GLY A 104 26.74 1.79 -8.36
CA GLY A 104 27.02 2.89 -9.28
C GLY A 104 25.80 3.43 -10.03
N ARG A 105 26.05 4.03 -11.20
CA ARG A 105 24.98 4.70 -11.98
C ARG A 105 24.19 3.67 -12.78
N HIS A 106 22.90 3.52 -12.48
CA HIS A 106 21.99 2.70 -13.29
C HIS A 106 21.94 3.20 -14.74
N LYS A 107 21.88 2.27 -15.70
CA LYS A 107 21.86 2.59 -17.14
C LYS A 107 20.82 1.83 -17.95
N SER A 108 20.44 0.65 -17.47
CA SER A 108 19.45 -0.20 -18.14
C SER A 108 18.90 -1.26 -17.21
N ALA A 109 17.81 -1.90 -17.61
CA ALA A 109 17.25 -3.04 -16.93
C ALA A 109 16.88 -4.15 -17.93
N THR A 110 17.10 -5.38 -17.50
CA THR A 110 16.62 -6.58 -18.19
C THR A 110 15.21 -6.87 -17.74
N TRP A 111 14.31 -7.04 -18.69
CA TRP A 111 12.92 -7.39 -18.45
C TRP A 111 12.58 -8.75 -19.05
N THR A 112 11.59 -9.43 -18.46
CA THR A 112 11.06 -10.69 -18.97
C THR A 112 9.53 -10.69 -18.96
N ARG A 113 8.92 -11.38 -19.93
CA ARG A 113 7.47 -11.62 -20.00
C ARG A 113 7.22 -13.12 -19.94
N LYS A 114 6.69 -13.60 -18.81
CA LYS A 114 6.61 -15.04 -18.52
C LYS A 114 5.74 -15.81 -19.50
N GLU A 115 4.62 -15.24 -19.92
CA GLU A 115 3.63 -15.92 -20.79
C GLU A 115 4.19 -16.23 -22.17
N GLU A 116 5.08 -15.38 -22.68
CA GLU A 116 5.66 -15.50 -24.03
C GLU A 116 7.09 -16.04 -24.00
N GLY A 117 7.71 -16.15 -22.81
CA GLY A 117 9.13 -16.47 -22.67
C GLY A 117 10.07 -15.40 -23.23
N THR A 118 9.56 -14.21 -23.58
CA THR A 118 10.34 -13.13 -24.17
C THR A 118 11.10 -12.34 -23.12
N SER A 119 12.25 -11.78 -23.52
CA SER A 119 13.06 -10.91 -22.69
C SER A 119 13.73 -9.83 -23.52
N GLY A 120 14.18 -8.76 -22.85
CA GLY A 120 14.86 -7.66 -23.51
C GLY A 120 15.53 -6.72 -22.51
N VAL A 121 16.12 -5.65 -23.04
CA VAL A 121 16.79 -4.62 -22.26
C VAL A 121 16.15 -3.26 -22.55
N ILE A 122 15.86 -2.51 -21.51
CA ILE A 122 15.42 -1.11 -21.60
C ILE A 122 16.50 -0.20 -21.02
N LYS A 123 16.85 0.87 -21.75
CA LYS A 123 17.79 1.90 -21.29
C LYS A 123 17.04 3.07 -20.67
N PHE A 124 17.61 3.68 -19.63
CA PHE A 124 17.01 4.82 -18.93
C PHE A 124 18.08 5.63 -18.19
N ASP A 125 17.77 6.88 -17.88
CA ASP A 125 18.64 7.77 -17.11
C ASP A 125 18.36 7.76 -15.61
N TYR A 126 17.11 7.47 -15.23
CA TYR A 126 16.62 7.48 -13.85
C TYR A 126 15.72 6.28 -13.59
N ILE A 127 15.76 5.78 -12.37
CA ILE A 127 14.87 4.71 -11.89
C ILE A 127 14.15 5.15 -10.62
N VAL A 128 12.87 4.82 -10.55
CA VAL A 128 12.08 4.88 -9.32
C VAL A 128 11.68 3.44 -8.99
N ASP A 129 12.23 2.90 -7.90
CA ASP A 129 11.85 1.56 -7.44
C ASP A 129 10.51 1.60 -6.69
N ALA A 130 9.44 1.31 -7.43
CA ALA A 130 8.09 1.18 -6.91
C ALA A 130 7.65 -0.28 -6.72
N SER A 131 8.59 -1.22 -6.56
CA SER A 131 8.30 -2.68 -6.47
C SER A 131 7.68 -3.14 -5.13
N GLY A 132 7.26 -2.20 -4.28
CA GLY A 132 6.60 -2.48 -3.01
C GLY A 132 7.49 -3.25 -2.03
N ARG A 133 6.94 -4.29 -1.37
CA ARG A 133 7.68 -5.09 -0.37
C ARG A 133 8.91 -5.78 -0.94
N MET A 134 8.96 -6.07 -2.24
CA MET A 134 10.15 -6.64 -2.87
C MET A 134 11.32 -5.65 -2.76
N GLY A 135 11.12 -4.38 -3.12
CA GLY A 135 12.13 -3.31 -3.14
C GLY A 135 13.46 -3.78 -3.71
N ILE A 136 13.46 -4.05 -5.01
CA ILE A 136 14.56 -4.63 -5.79
C ILE A 136 15.88 -3.90 -5.51
N MET A 137 15.90 -2.57 -5.53
CA MET A 137 17.10 -1.77 -5.26
C MET A 137 17.59 -1.97 -3.83
N SER A 138 16.71 -1.78 -2.85
CA SER A 138 17.07 -1.85 -1.43
C SER A 138 17.55 -3.22 -0.95
N THR A 139 17.15 -4.30 -1.64
CA THR A 139 17.43 -5.67 -1.20
C THR A 139 18.50 -6.36 -2.03
N LYS A 140 18.52 -6.16 -3.35
CA LYS A 140 19.41 -6.87 -4.27
C LYS A 140 20.67 -6.07 -4.61
N TYR A 141 20.58 -4.74 -4.64
CA TYR A 141 21.63 -3.90 -5.23
C TYR A 141 22.30 -2.95 -4.24
N LEU A 142 21.56 -2.37 -3.30
CA LEU A 142 22.10 -1.47 -2.28
C LEU A 142 22.30 -2.17 -0.93
N GLU A 143 21.58 -3.27 -0.69
CA GLU A 143 21.58 -4.04 0.56
C GLU A 143 21.33 -3.18 1.84
N ASN A 144 20.65 -2.04 1.68
CA ASN A 144 20.46 -1.03 2.74
C ASN A 144 19.09 -1.11 3.44
N ARG A 145 18.38 -2.24 3.31
CA ARG A 145 17.12 -2.45 4.01
C ARG A 145 17.36 -2.86 5.46
N HIS A 146 16.87 -2.06 6.40
CA HIS A 146 16.89 -2.38 7.82
C HIS A 146 15.48 -2.61 8.37
N PHE A 147 15.27 -3.77 9.01
CA PHE A 147 13.99 -4.08 9.65
C PHE A 147 13.92 -3.51 11.06
N ASN A 148 12.81 -2.85 11.38
CA ASN A 148 12.49 -2.48 12.75
C ASN A 148 12.00 -3.72 13.51
N GLN A 149 12.84 -4.22 14.41
CA GLN A 149 12.53 -5.43 15.19
C GLN A 149 11.30 -5.26 16.10
N GLY A 150 11.02 -4.04 16.57
CA GLY A 150 9.84 -3.75 17.39
C GLY A 150 8.51 -3.76 16.62
N LEU A 151 8.56 -3.76 15.28
CA LEU A 151 7.37 -3.77 14.41
C LEU A 151 7.33 -4.99 13.48
N LYS A 152 8.03 -6.06 13.85
CA LYS A 152 8.14 -7.30 13.08
C LYS A 152 6.87 -8.15 13.25
N ASN A 153 5.82 -7.76 12.54
CA ASN A 153 4.50 -8.38 12.64
C ASN A 153 4.17 -9.24 11.42
N ALA A 154 3.33 -10.25 11.63
CA ALA A 154 2.68 -11.02 10.59
C ALA A 154 1.17 -10.80 10.65
N ALA A 155 0.51 -10.90 9.49
CA ALA A 155 -0.93 -10.74 9.38
C ALA A 155 -1.56 -12.00 8.78
N SER A 156 -2.74 -12.37 9.28
CA SER A 156 -3.63 -13.37 8.67
C SER A 156 -4.98 -12.73 8.41
N TRP A 157 -5.50 -12.84 7.19
CA TRP A 157 -6.69 -12.09 6.79
C TRP A 157 -7.52 -12.79 5.72
N GLY A 158 -8.74 -12.32 5.53
CA GLY A 158 -9.68 -12.79 4.52
C GLY A 158 -10.73 -11.75 4.15
N TYR A 159 -11.78 -12.20 3.46
CA TYR A 159 -12.94 -11.41 3.10
C TYR A 159 -14.21 -12.16 3.47
N TRP A 160 -15.19 -11.44 4.03
CA TRP A 160 -16.47 -12.02 4.46
C TRP A 160 -17.62 -11.23 3.87
N GLN A 161 -18.70 -11.93 3.48
CA GLN A 161 -19.99 -11.32 3.16
C GLN A 161 -20.92 -11.43 4.36
N GLY A 162 -21.83 -10.46 4.51
CA GLY A 162 -22.81 -10.48 5.60
C GLY A 162 -22.23 -10.30 7.01
N ALA A 163 -21.00 -9.79 7.13
CA ALA A 163 -20.29 -9.63 8.41
C ALA A 163 -20.84 -8.52 9.32
N GLY A 164 -21.90 -7.83 8.91
CA GLY A 164 -22.44 -6.66 9.61
C GLY A 164 -21.58 -5.40 9.44
N ARG A 165 -21.85 -4.40 10.28
CA ARG A 165 -21.15 -3.11 10.27
C ARG A 165 -20.78 -2.72 11.69
N TYR A 166 -19.57 -2.20 11.87
CA TYR A 166 -19.20 -1.53 13.11
C TYR A 166 -20.10 -0.32 13.35
N GLY A 167 -20.43 -0.05 14.62
CA GLY A 167 -21.16 1.16 15.02
C GLY A 167 -22.57 1.25 14.43
N ALA A 168 -23.24 0.12 14.18
CA ALA A 168 -24.58 0.10 13.60
C ALA A 168 -25.55 1.02 14.37
N ARG A 169 -26.30 1.85 13.64
CA ARG A 169 -27.22 2.87 14.20
C ARG A 169 -26.51 4.01 14.97
N THR A 170 -25.24 4.25 14.69
CA THR A 170 -24.48 5.41 15.21
C THR A 170 -23.92 6.25 14.05
N PRO A 171 -23.49 7.50 14.28
CA PRO A 171 -22.80 8.28 13.26
C PRO A 171 -21.51 7.65 12.71
N GLN A 172 -20.95 6.66 13.42
CA GLN A 172 -19.74 5.92 13.04
C GLN A 172 -20.06 4.64 12.26
N GLU A 173 -21.31 4.41 11.86
CA GLU A 173 -21.69 3.18 11.17
C GLU A 173 -20.82 2.95 9.93
N GLY A 174 -20.19 1.77 9.87
CA GLY A 174 -19.43 1.33 8.70
C GLY A 174 -18.07 2.00 8.52
N VAL A 175 -17.58 2.78 9.48
CA VAL A 175 -16.17 3.18 9.46
C VAL A 175 -15.26 1.96 9.68
N PRO A 176 -14.04 1.94 9.11
CA PRO A 176 -13.02 0.97 9.48
C PRO A 176 -12.84 0.91 11.00
N TYR A 177 -12.84 -0.30 11.53
CA TYR A 177 -12.68 -0.58 12.94
C TYR A 177 -11.39 -1.35 13.20
N PHE A 178 -10.69 -0.99 14.26
CA PHE A 178 -9.42 -1.57 14.66
C PHE A 178 -9.42 -1.82 16.16
N GLU A 179 -9.15 -3.05 16.57
CA GLU A 179 -9.25 -3.45 17.98
C GLU A 179 -8.00 -4.21 18.43
N ALA A 180 -7.40 -3.79 19.54
CA ALA A 180 -6.35 -4.55 20.20
C ALA A 180 -6.92 -5.85 20.76
N LEU A 181 -6.16 -6.94 20.62
CA LEU A 181 -6.50 -8.20 21.26
C LEU A 181 -6.40 -8.05 22.79
N SER A 182 -7.33 -8.67 23.51
CA SER A 182 -7.43 -8.54 24.98
C SER A 182 -6.20 -9.05 25.73
N ASP A 183 -5.44 -9.96 25.13
CA ASP A 183 -4.19 -10.50 25.68
C ASP A 183 -2.95 -9.65 25.32
N GLY A 184 -3.13 -8.55 24.58
CA GLY A 184 -2.05 -7.67 24.14
C GLY A 184 -1.13 -8.26 23.07
N SER A 185 -1.44 -9.43 22.51
CA SER A 185 -0.59 -10.11 21.53
C SER A 185 -0.58 -9.42 20.15
N GLY A 186 -1.57 -8.57 19.89
CA GLY A 186 -1.72 -7.87 18.62
C GLY A 186 -3.04 -7.12 18.49
N TRP A 187 -3.54 -7.00 17.27
CA TRP A 187 -4.78 -6.27 16.96
C TRP A 187 -5.46 -6.82 15.72
N THR A 188 -6.72 -6.45 15.52
CA THR A 188 -7.54 -6.85 14.37
C THR A 188 -8.01 -5.63 13.60
N TRP A 189 -8.29 -5.81 12.31
CA TRP A 189 -9.01 -4.83 11.50
C TRP A 189 -10.33 -5.40 10.99
N PHE A 190 -11.26 -4.49 10.74
CA PHE A 190 -12.55 -4.76 10.09
C PHE A 190 -12.88 -3.59 9.16
N ILE A 191 -12.73 -3.80 7.85
CA ILE A 191 -12.75 -2.76 6.82
C ILE A 191 -13.82 -3.11 5.78
N PRO A 192 -14.99 -2.43 5.79
CA PRO A 192 -16.02 -2.68 4.79
C PRO A 192 -15.63 -2.12 3.43
N LEU A 193 -16.04 -2.83 2.38
CA LEU A 193 -15.74 -2.55 0.97
C LEU A 193 -17.03 -2.32 0.18
N HIS A 194 -16.88 -1.74 -1.00
CA HIS A 194 -18.01 -1.26 -1.80
C HIS A 194 -18.83 -2.38 -2.46
N ASP A 195 -18.26 -3.58 -2.58
CA ASP A 195 -18.92 -4.79 -3.12
C ASP A 195 -19.75 -5.54 -2.06
N GLY A 196 -19.86 -4.98 -0.85
CA GLY A 196 -20.57 -5.60 0.27
C GLY A 196 -19.74 -6.63 1.04
N THR A 197 -18.48 -6.87 0.64
CA THR A 197 -17.55 -7.65 1.46
C THR A 197 -16.93 -6.79 2.56
N THR A 198 -16.41 -7.45 3.59
CA THR A 198 -15.57 -6.85 4.61
C THR A 198 -14.23 -7.56 4.64
N SER A 199 -13.15 -6.80 4.52
CA SER A 199 -11.82 -7.31 4.83
C SER A 199 -11.66 -7.33 6.35
N ALA A 200 -11.33 -8.50 6.90
CA ALA A 200 -10.95 -8.62 8.30
C ALA A 200 -9.63 -9.38 8.43
N GLY A 201 -8.87 -9.06 9.46
CA GLY A 201 -7.58 -9.69 9.66
C GLY A 201 -7.05 -9.45 11.05
N VAL A 202 -6.12 -10.29 11.45
CA VAL A 202 -5.38 -10.21 12.71
C VAL A 202 -3.91 -9.95 12.41
N VAL A 203 -3.31 -9.07 13.20
CA VAL A 203 -1.90 -8.70 13.15
C VAL A 203 -1.30 -8.97 14.51
N ILE A 204 -0.30 -9.83 14.57
CA ILE A 204 0.43 -10.19 15.79
C ILE A 204 1.94 -10.18 15.48
N ASN A 205 2.76 -10.22 16.53
CA ASN A 205 4.21 -10.36 16.36
C ASN A 205 4.53 -11.64 15.57
N GLN A 206 5.51 -11.55 14.65
CA GLN A 206 5.87 -12.66 13.78
C GLN A 206 6.30 -13.90 14.56
N ASP A 207 7.03 -13.75 15.66
CA ASP A 207 7.54 -14.87 16.45
C ASP A 207 6.40 -15.65 17.13
N ILE A 208 5.22 -15.03 17.30
CA ILE A 208 4.00 -15.67 17.79
C ILE A 208 3.23 -16.33 16.63
N ALA A 209 3.18 -15.66 15.48
CA ALA A 209 2.39 -16.09 14.31
C ALA A 209 2.97 -17.30 13.59
N THR A 210 4.29 -17.40 13.55
CA THR A 210 5.04 -18.46 12.88
C THR A 210 5.99 -19.10 13.89
N PRO A 211 5.47 -19.95 14.80
CA PRO A 211 6.27 -20.65 15.79
C PRO A 211 7.24 -21.67 15.18
#